data_AF-A0AAU4UXG6-F1
#
_entry.id   AF-A0AAU4UXG6-F1
#
_cell.length_a   1.000
_cell.length_b   1.000
_cell.length_c   1.000
_cell.angle_alpha   90.00
_cell.angle_beta   90.00
_cell.angle_gamma   90.00
#
_symmetry.space_group_name_H-M   'P 1'
#
loop_
_entity.id
_entity.type
_entity.pdbx_description
1 polymer ?
#
loop_
_entity_poly.entity_id
_entity_poly.type
_entity_poly.pdbx_seq_one_letter_code
_entity_poly.pdbx_strand_id
1 'polypeptide(L)'
;MGLLILRARPTRLVVCPGNGPPGRKEILVMALVTPQARAWRTPRAPRAPRAVRILRAARTPRAPRTATVLTGAGLVLLPWVVVLAKTMPQTSEVSNWSTAWIGLDLMLAAGLTGTGALLRRQDPRASPVAAATAALLVMDAWFDVTTSAGTDGQGMALLLAAGAELPLAVVCAVVAARRPR
;
A
#
# COMPACT_ATOMS: atom_id res chain seq x y z
N MET A 1 -24.17 0.99 54.24
CA MET A 1 -23.91 0.15 53.05
C MET A 1 -25.25 -0.29 52.46
N GLY A 2 -25.63 0.21 51.28
CA GLY A 2 -27.03 0.29 50.82
C GLY A 2 -27.57 -0.90 50.04
N LEU A 3 -28.39 -1.71 50.71
CA LEU A 3 -29.69 -2.31 50.34
C LEU A 3 -30.06 -2.43 48.84
N LEU A 4 -29.96 -3.65 48.30
CA LEU A 4 -30.55 -4.06 47.01
C LEU A 4 -32.02 -4.46 47.22
N ILE A 5 -32.95 -3.52 47.04
CA ILE A 5 -34.40 -3.81 47.13
C ILE A 5 -34.87 -4.41 45.80
N LEU A 6 -34.92 -5.75 45.72
CA LEU A 6 -35.53 -6.48 44.61
C LEU A 6 -37.06 -6.46 44.80
N ARG A 7 -37.73 -5.42 44.28
CA ARG A 7 -39.20 -5.32 44.34
C ARG A 7 -39.80 -6.11 43.18
N ALA A 8 -40.21 -7.36 43.45
CA ALA A 8 -41.03 -8.17 42.55
C ALA A 8 -42.34 -7.42 42.21
N ARG A 9 -42.67 -7.30 40.92
CA ARG A 9 -43.95 -6.73 40.48
C ARG A 9 -45.01 -7.84 40.39
N PRO A 10 -46.22 -7.65 40.93
CA PRO A 10 -47.28 -8.65 40.90
C PRO A 10 -47.88 -8.76 39.49
N THR A 11 -47.86 -9.97 38.95
CA THR A 11 -48.56 -10.38 37.73
C THR A 11 -50.07 -10.36 38.00
N ARG A 12 -50.81 -9.40 37.43
CA ARG A 12 -52.28 -9.47 37.40
C ARG A 12 -52.69 -10.51 36.36
N LEU A 13 -53.16 -11.66 36.84
CA LEU A 13 -53.94 -12.60 36.04
C LEU A 13 -55.36 -12.02 35.89
N VAL A 14 -55.73 -11.62 34.68
CA VAL A 14 -57.12 -11.32 34.33
C VAL A 14 -57.65 -12.55 33.59
N VAL A 15 -58.52 -13.31 34.27
CA VAL A 15 -59.33 -14.37 33.68
C VAL A 15 -60.71 -13.77 33.40
N CYS A 16 -61.15 -13.78 32.15
CA CYS A 16 -62.55 -13.51 31.79
C CYS A 16 -63.22 -14.80 31.30
N PRO A 17 -64.44 -15.14 31.78
CA PRO A 17 -65.15 -16.35 31.37
C PRO A 17 -66.12 -16.12 30.19
N GLY A 18 -66.21 -17.11 29.29
CA GLY A 18 -67.48 -17.68 28.81
C GLY A 18 -68.26 -17.09 27.61
N ASN A 19 -68.40 -17.95 26.59
CA ASN A 19 -69.60 -18.28 25.77
C ASN A 19 -70.17 -17.35 24.69
N GLY A 20 -70.10 -17.80 23.41
CA GLY A 20 -70.98 -17.41 22.29
C GLY A 20 -70.72 -18.19 20.98
N PRO A 21 -71.74 -18.50 20.14
CA PRO A 21 -71.77 -19.62 19.15
C PRO A 21 -71.39 -19.22 17.68
N PRO A 22 -71.43 -20.14 16.69
CA PRO A 22 -70.62 -20.07 15.47
C PRO A 22 -71.26 -19.26 14.32
N GLY A 23 -70.41 -18.59 13.54
CA GLY A 23 -70.68 -18.27 12.14
C GLY A 23 -71.27 -16.89 11.84
N ARG A 24 -70.42 -15.88 11.62
CA ARG A 24 -70.53 -15.00 10.45
C ARG A 24 -69.25 -14.20 10.24
N LYS A 25 -68.76 -14.34 9.02
CA LYS A 25 -67.62 -13.73 8.36
C LYS A 25 -67.83 -12.22 8.17
N GLU A 26 -67.27 -11.43 9.08
CA GLU A 26 -67.00 -10.01 8.88
C GLU A 26 -65.52 -9.77 9.23
N ILE A 27 -64.69 -9.59 8.20
CA ILE A 27 -63.28 -9.22 8.36
C ILE A 27 -63.25 -7.69 8.24
N LEU A 28 -63.36 -7.02 9.38
CA LEU A 28 -63.01 -5.61 9.53
C LEU A 28 -61.74 -5.50 10.37
N VAL A 29 -60.67 -5.14 9.67
CA VAL A 29 -59.51 -4.35 10.11
C VAL A 29 -59.17 -4.41 11.61
N MET A 30 -58.11 -5.13 11.96
CA MET A 30 -57.36 -4.87 13.18
C MET A 30 -55.90 -4.62 12.83
N ALA A 31 -55.48 -3.39 13.09
CA ALA A 31 -54.13 -2.89 12.90
C ALA A 31 -53.08 -3.85 13.49
N LEU A 32 -52.14 -4.27 12.65
CA LEU A 32 -50.92 -4.93 13.08
C LEU A 32 -50.14 -3.95 13.96
N VAL A 33 -50.31 -4.07 15.27
CA VAL A 33 -49.42 -3.51 16.27
C VAL A 33 -48.09 -4.23 16.12
N THR A 34 -47.20 -3.70 15.28
CA THR A 34 -45.80 -4.10 15.23
C THR A 34 -45.18 -3.95 16.61
N PRO A 35 -44.60 -5.01 17.21
CA PRO A 35 -43.84 -4.87 18.44
C PRO A 35 -42.59 -4.03 18.15
N GLN A 36 -42.59 -2.79 18.64
CA GLN A 36 -41.42 -1.92 18.68
C GLN A 36 -40.33 -2.57 19.53
N ALA A 37 -39.45 -3.35 18.90
CA ALA A 37 -38.19 -3.80 19.46
C ALA A 37 -37.32 -2.56 19.72
N ARG A 38 -37.46 -2.00 20.94
CA ARG A 38 -36.69 -0.87 21.44
C ARG A 38 -35.23 -1.34 21.60
N ALA A 39 -34.45 -1.18 20.54
CA ALA A 39 -33.02 -1.46 20.54
C ALA A 39 -32.37 -0.73 21.73
N TRP A 40 -31.87 -1.51 22.69
CA TRP A 40 -31.07 -1.00 23.79
C TRP A 40 -29.89 -0.23 23.20
N ARG A 41 -29.89 1.10 23.34
CA ARG A 41 -28.70 1.91 23.03
C ARG A 41 -27.62 1.47 24.00
N THR A 42 -26.63 0.77 23.49
CA THR A 42 -25.40 0.48 24.23
C THR A 42 -24.79 1.81 24.68
N PRO A 43 -24.34 1.94 25.94
CA PRO A 43 -23.55 3.08 26.36
C PRO A 43 -22.36 3.22 25.41
N ARG A 44 -22.21 4.38 24.75
CA ARG A 44 -21.05 4.65 23.90
C ARG A 44 -19.79 4.45 24.73
N ALA A 45 -18.92 3.56 24.28
CA ALA A 45 -17.59 3.38 24.86
C ALA A 45 -16.88 4.76 25.00
N PRO A 46 -16.13 4.99 26.09
CA PRO A 46 -15.41 6.24 26.28
C PRO A 46 -14.47 6.46 25.08
N ARG A 47 -14.62 7.62 24.42
CA ARG A 47 -13.74 8.04 23.33
C ARG A 47 -12.32 8.08 23.89
N ALA A 48 -11.39 7.38 23.25
CA ALA A 48 -9.99 7.40 23.62
C ALA A 48 -9.50 8.86 23.79
N PRO A 49 -8.68 9.18 24.81
CA PRO A 49 -8.25 10.55 25.08
C PRO A 49 -7.58 11.15 23.83
N ARG A 50 -7.99 12.36 23.41
CA ARG A 50 -7.37 13.10 22.28
C ARG A 50 -5.84 13.12 22.37
N ALA A 51 -5.29 13.16 23.58
CA ALA A 51 -3.85 13.10 23.86
C ALA A 51 -3.16 11.85 23.26
N VAL A 52 -3.79 10.67 23.31
CA VAL A 52 -3.26 9.44 22.71
C VAL A 52 -3.19 9.54 21.18
N ARG A 53 -4.11 10.30 20.56
CA ARG A 53 -4.13 10.53 19.12
C ARG A 53 -3.03 11.50 18.68
N ILE A 54 -2.75 12.55 19.46
CA ILE A 54 -1.69 13.53 19.20
C ILE A 54 -0.31 12.89 19.38
N LEU A 55 -0.13 12.05 20.42
CA LEU A 55 1.11 11.30 20.62
C LEU A 55 1.36 10.22 19.54
N ARG A 56 0.31 9.64 18.95
CA ARG A 56 0.43 8.76 17.77
C ARG A 56 0.80 9.53 16.50
N ALA A 57 0.27 10.73 16.32
CA ALA A 57 0.61 11.60 15.20
C ALA A 57 2.07 12.12 15.27
N ALA A 58 2.64 12.22 16.48
CA ALA A 58 4.03 12.59 16.70
C ALA A 58 5.04 11.45 16.44
N ARG A 59 4.58 10.22 16.13
CA ARG A 59 5.49 9.22 15.56
C ARG A 59 5.78 9.64 14.12
N THR A 60 6.89 10.33 13.91
CA THR A 60 7.49 10.46 12.58
C THR A 60 7.51 9.07 11.95
N PRO A 61 6.80 8.84 10.83
CA PRO A 61 6.92 7.60 10.10
C PRO A 61 8.39 7.48 9.73
N ARG A 62 9.12 6.55 10.36
CA ARG A 62 10.44 6.20 9.86
C ARG A 62 10.21 5.75 8.43
N ALA A 63 10.83 6.44 7.47
CA ALA A 63 10.76 6.04 6.08
C ALA A 63 11.10 4.54 6.02
N PRO A 64 10.26 3.72 5.37
CA PRO A 64 10.57 2.29 5.27
C PRO A 64 11.96 2.17 4.66
N ARG A 65 12.85 1.35 5.26
CA ARG A 65 14.26 1.24 4.85
C ARG A 65 14.41 1.11 3.33
N THR A 66 13.51 0.37 2.69
CA THR A 66 13.38 0.24 1.23
C THR A 66 13.30 1.57 0.49
N ALA A 67 12.49 2.52 0.95
CA ALA A 67 12.36 3.81 0.29
C ALA A 67 13.66 4.62 0.37
N THR A 68 14.36 4.58 1.50
CA THR A 68 15.67 5.22 1.64
C THR A 68 16.72 4.56 0.74
N VAL A 69 16.73 3.23 0.65
CA VAL A 69 17.64 2.49 -0.24
C VAL A 69 17.38 2.83 -1.71
N LEU A 70 16.12 2.82 -2.16
CA LEU A 70 15.79 3.12 -3.56
C LEU A 70 16.11 4.58 -3.93
N THR A 71 15.77 5.54 -3.08
CA THR A 71 16.14 6.94 -3.31
C THR A 71 17.66 7.12 -3.28
N GLY A 72 18.36 6.46 -2.36
CA GLY A 72 19.82 6.50 -2.29
C GLY A 72 20.46 5.92 -3.55
N ALA A 73 20.00 4.75 -4.01
CA ALA A 73 20.47 4.12 -5.24
C ALA A 73 20.27 5.02 -6.46
N GLY A 74 19.09 5.62 -6.62
CA GLY A 74 18.80 6.57 -7.71
C GLY A 74 19.73 7.79 -7.69
N LEU A 75 20.06 8.31 -6.51
CA LEU A 75 20.98 9.45 -6.38
C LEU A 75 22.44 9.07 -6.65
N VAL A 76 22.87 7.87 -6.24
CA VAL A 76 24.23 7.35 -6.49
C VAL A 76 24.45 7.04 -7.97
N LEU A 77 23.40 6.64 -8.69
CA LEU A 77 23.47 6.43 -10.14
C LEU A 77 23.82 7.72 -10.90
N LEU A 78 23.33 8.90 -10.48
CA LEU A 78 23.53 10.15 -11.21
C LEU A 78 25.02 10.51 -11.44
N PRO A 79 25.92 10.45 -10.43
CA PRO A 79 27.36 10.57 -10.66
C PRO A 79 27.94 9.52 -11.61
N TRP A 80 27.46 8.28 -11.56
CA TRP A 80 27.95 7.19 -12.41
C TRP A 80 27.65 7.45 -13.89
N VAL A 81 26.46 7.96 -14.21
CA VAL A 81 26.08 8.41 -15.57
C VAL A 81 27.10 9.40 -16.14
N VAL A 82 27.53 10.37 -15.32
CA VAL A 82 28.47 11.40 -15.75
C VAL A 82 29.86 10.82 -16.03
N VAL A 83 30.28 9.80 -15.27
CA VAL A 83 31.53 9.09 -15.52
C VAL A 83 31.43 8.32 -16.84
N LEU A 84 30.39 7.49 -17.00
CA LEU A 84 30.15 6.71 -18.22
C LEU A 84 30.10 7.60 -19.47
N ALA A 85 29.38 8.72 -19.39
CA ALA A 85 29.28 9.69 -20.50
C ALA A 85 30.64 10.24 -20.93
N LYS A 86 31.60 10.39 -20.00
CA LYS A 86 32.95 10.89 -20.30
C LYS A 86 33.90 9.79 -20.77
N THR A 87 33.67 8.55 -20.35
CA THR A 87 34.57 7.43 -20.64
C THR A 87 34.16 6.64 -21.88
N MET A 88 32.95 6.80 -22.40
CA MET A 88 32.49 6.12 -23.63
C MET A 88 33.09 6.78 -24.89
N PRO A 89 33.97 6.09 -25.63
CA PRO A 89 34.48 6.60 -26.91
C PRO A 89 33.32 6.63 -27.92
N GLN A 90 33.15 7.74 -28.64
CA GLN A 90 32.13 7.89 -29.71
C GLN A 90 32.45 7.04 -30.97
N THR A 91 33.28 6.02 -30.85
CA THR A 91 33.86 5.29 -31.99
C THR A 91 33.02 4.09 -32.44
N SER A 92 31.93 3.77 -31.75
CA SER A 92 30.97 2.76 -32.23
C SER A 92 30.07 3.38 -33.30
N GLU A 93 29.96 2.73 -34.46
CA GLU A 93 29.39 3.20 -35.75
C GLU A 93 27.93 3.72 -35.74
N VAL A 94 27.28 3.86 -34.58
CA VAL A 94 25.89 4.29 -34.43
C VAL A 94 25.85 5.67 -33.79
N SER A 95 25.29 6.63 -34.51
CA SER A 95 25.11 8.00 -34.01
C SER A 95 24.26 8.01 -32.73
N ASN A 96 24.66 8.85 -31.76
CA ASN A 96 23.99 9.05 -30.46
C ASN A 96 24.06 7.87 -29.46
N TRP A 97 25.02 6.96 -29.60
CA TRP A 97 25.20 5.83 -28.66
C TRP A 97 25.24 6.27 -27.19
N SER A 98 26.07 7.26 -26.84
CA SER A 98 26.14 7.75 -25.46
C SER A 98 24.86 8.45 -24.99
N THR A 99 24.13 9.10 -25.89
CA THR A 99 22.84 9.73 -25.55
C THR A 99 21.80 8.68 -25.16
N ALA A 100 21.80 7.51 -25.83
CA ALA A 100 20.88 6.42 -25.50
C ALA A 100 21.14 5.86 -24.09
N TRP A 101 22.42 5.65 -23.73
CA TRP A 101 22.82 5.22 -22.39
C TRP A 101 22.42 6.23 -21.32
N ILE A 102 22.76 7.51 -21.52
CA ILE A 102 22.38 8.58 -20.59
C ILE A 102 20.86 8.64 -20.41
N GLY A 103 20.09 8.45 -21.49
CA GLY A 103 18.63 8.42 -21.44
C GLY A 103 18.08 7.28 -20.57
N LEU A 104 18.63 6.07 -20.72
CA LEU A 104 18.26 4.91 -19.92
C LEU A 104 18.57 5.15 -18.43
N ASP A 105 19.77 5.64 -18.11
CA ASP A 105 20.18 5.90 -16.73
C ASP A 105 19.30 6.97 -16.06
N LEU A 106 18.93 8.02 -16.80
CA LEU A 106 18.06 9.07 -16.28
C LEU A 106 16.65 8.53 -15.98
N MET A 107 16.12 7.65 -16.84
CA MET A 107 14.83 6.98 -16.60
C MET A 107 14.90 6.08 -15.35
N LEU A 108 16.00 5.35 -15.16
CA LEU A 108 16.24 4.53 -13.97
C LEU A 108 16.35 5.37 -12.70
N ALA A 109 17.14 6.44 -12.72
CA ALA A 109 17.30 7.34 -11.60
C ALA A 109 15.95 7.98 -11.21
N ALA A 110 15.16 8.41 -12.20
CA ALA A 110 13.82 8.93 -11.99
C ALA A 110 12.86 7.87 -11.42
N GLY A 111 12.90 6.64 -11.94
CA GLY A 111 12.08 5.51 -11.48
C GLY A 111 12.37 5.11 -10.03
N LEU A 112 13.65 4.96 -9.68
CA LEU A 112 14.11 4.61 -8.32
C LEU A 112 13.78 5.73 -7.31
N THR A 113 14.12 6.97 -7.66
CA THR A 113 13.84 8.14 -6.81
C THR A 113 12.35 8.34 -6.64
N GLY A 114 11.58 8.24 -7.73
CA GLY A 114 10.13 8.35 -7.75
C GLY A 114 9.47 7.26 -6.91
N THR A 115 9.89 6.01 -7.06
CA THR A 115 9.39 4.87 -6.26
C THR A 115 9.65 5.10 -4.78
N GLY A 116 10.87 5.48 -4.39
CA GLY A 116 11.20 5.80 -3.00
C GLY A 116 10.38 6.97 -2.46
N ALA A 117 10.19 8.04 -3.23
CA ALA A 117 9.38 9.19 -2.84
C ALA A 117 7.89 8.82 -2.66
N LEU A 118 7.31 8.05 -3.57
CA LEU A 118 5.92 7.59 -3.51
C LEU A 118 5.71 6.63 -2.32
N LEU A 119 6.66 5.74 -2.05
CA LEU A 119 6.63 4.88 -0.87
C LEU A 119 6.65 5.68 0.44
N ARG A 120 7.45 6.76 0.52
CA ARG A 120 7.45 7.66 1.69
C ARG A 120 6.12 8.37 1.89
N ARG A 121 5.40 8.64 0.81
CA ARG A 121 4.07 9.28 0.81
C ARG A 121 2.91 8.30 0.98
N GLN A 122 3.18 6.99 1.00
CA GLN A 122 2.17 5.92 0.99
C GLN A 122 1.19 6.04 -0.19
N ASP A 123 1.69 6.50 -1.34
CA ASP A 123 0.88 6.73 -2.54
C ASP A 123 0.62 5.41 -3.29
N PRO A 124 -0.63 5.07 -3.67
CA PRO A 124 -0.94 3.87 -4.45
C PRO A 124 -0.22 3.81 -5.81
N ARG A 125 0.20 4.95 -6.37
CA ARG A 125 1.01 5.02 -7.60
C ARG A 125 2.39 4.40 -7.45
N ALA A 126 2.86 4.13 -6.23
CA ALA A 126 4.13 3.46 -5.99
C ALA A 126 4.21 2.08 -6.65
N SER A 127 3.10 1.34 -6.73
CA SER A 127 3.06 -0.01 -7.31
C SER A 127 3.37 -0.02 -8.83
N PRO A 128 2.63 0.72 -9.69
CA PRO A 128 2.93 0.75 -11.12
C PRO A 128 4.29 1.39 -11.45
N VAL A 129 4.72 2.41 -10.68
CA VAL A 129 6.04 3.04 -10.89
C VAL A 129 7.18 2.07 -10.51
N ALA A 130 7.02 1.30 -9.43
CA ALA A 130 7.98 0.27 -9.06
C ALA A 130 8.02 -0.87 -10.09
N ALA A 131 6.88 -1.26 -10.66
CA ALA A 131 6.84 -2.27 -11.71
C ALA A 131 7.60 -1.82 -12.96
N ALA A 132 7.38 -0.58 -13.41
CA ALA A 132 8.10 0.01 -14.53
C ALA A 132 9.62 0.11 -14.25
N THR A 133 9.98 0.54 -13.03
CA THR A 133 11.39 0.64 -12.61
C THR A 133 12.07 -0.73 -12.56
N ALA A 134 11.36 -1.78 -12.11
CA ALA A 134 11.88 -3.15 -12.12
C ALA A 134 12.15 -3.64 -13.55
N ALA A 135 11.24 -3.39 -14.49
CA ALA A 135 11.43 -3.74 -15.89
C ALA A 135 12.63 -2.99 -16.50
N LEU A 136 12.77 -1.70 -16.20
CA LEU A 136 13.93 -0.92 -16.65
C LEU A 136 15.25 -1.47 -16.12
N LEU A 137 15.33 -1.85 -14.83
CA LEU A 137 16.55 -2.43 -14.24
C LEU A 137 16.94 -3.78 -14.87
N VAL A 138 15.95 -4.60 -15.26
CA VAL A 138 16.25 -5.85 -15.99
C VAL A 138 16.76 -5.56 -17.38
N MET A 139 16.18 -4.56 -18.07
CA MET A 139 16.66 -4.12 -19.38
C MET A 139 18.07 -3.55 -19.31
N ASP A 140 18.38 -2.78 -18.25
CA ASP A 140 19.70 -2.22 -17.94
C ASP A 140 20.75 -3.32 -17.80
N ALA A 141 20.49 -4.31 -16.93
CA ALA A 141 21.36 -5.46 -16.74
C ALA A 141 21.61 -6.26 -18.00
N TRP A 142 20.56 -6.45 -18.81
CA TRP A 142 20.70 -7.07 -20.11
C TRP A 142 21.60 -6.24 -21.04
N PHE A 143 21.40 -4.92 -21.06
CA PHE A 143 22.13 -4.01 -21.93
C PHE A 143 23.61 -3.92 -21.55
N ASP A 144 23.92 -3.79 -20.26
CA ASP A 144 25.30 -3.75 -19.74
C ASP A 144 26.06 -5.05 -20.05
N VAL A 145 25.43 -6.21 -19.87
CA VAL A 145 26.05 -7.51 -20.18
C VAL A 145 26.23 -7.70 -21.69
N THR A 146 25.25 -7.30 -22.51
CA THR A 146 25.34 -7.48 -23.97
C THR A 146 26.32 -6.53 -24.64
N THR A 147 26.44 -5.31 -24.14
CA THR A 147 27.37 -4.30 -24.68
C THR A 147 28.81 -4.46 -24.21
N SER A 148 29.03 -5.10 -23.05
CA SER A 148 30.36 -5.43 -22.54
C SER A 148 30.92 -6.74 -23.06
N ALA A 149 30.13 -7.54 -23.79
CA ALA A 149 30.55 -8.85 -24.31
C ALA A 149 31.81 -8.75 -25.18
N GLY A 150 32.83 -9.56 -24.85
CA GLY A 150 34.10 -9.57 -25.58
C GLY A 150 35.05 -8.41 -25.26
N THR A 151 34.74 -7.60 -24.25
CA THR A 151 35.63 -6.55 -23.72
C THR A 151 36.20 -6.95 -22.36
N ASP A 152 37.30 -6.30 -21.95
CA ASP A 152 37.90 -6.50 -20.59
C ASP A 152 36.93 -6.14 -19.45
N GLY A 153 35.87 -5.37 -19.75
CA GLY A 153 34.84 -4.94 -18.80
C GLY A 153 33.74 -5.97 -18.53
N GLN A 154 33.69 -7.09 -19.26
CA GLN A 154 32.58 -8.06 -19.18
C GLN A 154 32.38 -8.64 -17.77
N GLY A 155 33.47 -8.92 -17.04
CA GLY A 155 33.40 -9.42 -15.68
C GLY A 155 32.79 -8.43 -14.70
N MET A 156 33.09 -7.14 -14.87
CA MET A 156 32.52 -6.06 -14.05
C MET A 156 31.03 -5.87 -14.35
N ALA A 157 30.64 -5.89 -15.63
CA ALA A 157 29.24 -5.78 -16.02
C ALA A 157 28.39 -6.94 -15.45
N LEU A 158 28.89 -8.19 -15.52
CA LEU A 158 28.22 -9.33 -14.90
C LEU A 158 28.10 -9.19 -13.38
N LEU A 159 29.14 -8.66 -12.72
CA LEU A 159 29.14 -8.43 -11.28
C LEU A 159 28.12 -7.36 -10.88
N LEU A 160 28.02 -6.25 -11.61
CA LEU A 160 27.04 -5.19 -11.37
C LEU A 160 25.61 -5.65 -11.67
N ALA A 161 25.41 -6.34 -12.79
CA ALA A 161 24.12 -6.94 -13.13
C ALA A 161 23.60 -7.88 -12.04
N ALA A 162 24.43 -8.84 -11.62
CA ALA A 162 24.04 -9.81 -10.60
C ALA A 162 24.01 -9.23 -9.17
N GLY A 163 24.91 -8.29 -8.87
CA GLY A 163 25.13 -7.76 -7.52
C GLY A 163 24.32 -6.51 -7.17
N ALA A 164 23.90 -5.73 -8.16
CA ALA A 164 23.23 -4.45 -7.96
C ALA A 164 21.90 -4.36 -8.71
N GLU A 165 21.92 -4.47 -10.04
CA GLU A 165 20.74 -4.19 -10.88
C GLU A 165 19.62 -5.21 -10.67
N LEU A 166 19.91 -6.50 -10.77
CA LEU A 166 18.90 -7.55 -10.56
C LEU A 166 18.37 -7.56 -9.12
N PRO A 167 19.20 -7.42 -8.06
CA PRO A 167 18.70 -7.25 -6.69
C PRO A 167 17.78 -6.04 -6.53
N LEU A 168 18.13 -4.89 -7.11
CA LEU A 168 17.27 -3.70 -7.11
C LEU A 168 15.96 -3.96 -7.87
N ALA A 169 16.01 -4.67 -9.00
CA ALA A 169 14.84 -5.03 -9.77
C ALA A 169 13.88 -5.90 -8.96
N VAL A 170 14.41 -6.88 -8.22
CA VAL A 170 13.63 -7.73 -7.31
C VAL A 170 12.99 -6.88 -6.20
N VAL A 171 13.73 -5.95 -5.60
CA VAL A 171 13.17 -5.04 -4.58
C VAL A 171 12.01 -4.22 -5.15
N CYS A 172 12.16 -3.65 -6.35
CA CYS A 172 11.11 -2.92 -7.05
C CYS A 172 9.91 -3.82 -7.40
N ALA A 173 10.13 -5.05 -7.86
CA ALA A 173 9.06 -6.00 -8.14
C ALA A 173 8.29 -6.42 -6.88
N VAL A 174 8.99 -6.62 -5.76
CA VAL A 174 8.37 -6.88 -4.45
C VAL A 174 7.54 -5.68 -3.99
N VAL A 175 8.01 -4.45 -4.22
CA VAL A 175 7.22 -3.24 -3.94
C VAL A 175 5.98 -3.20 -4.82
N ALA A 176 6.12 -3.48 -6.12
CA ALA A 176 5.00 -3.50 -7.06
C ALA A 176 3.91 -4.51 -6.66
N ALA A 177 4.32 -5.68 -6.17
CA ALA A 177 3.42 -6.75 -5.76
C ALA A 177 2.69 -6.47 -4.42
N ARG A 178 3.13 -5.48 -3.62
CA ARG A 178 2.46 -5.13 -2.37
C ARG A 178 1.17 -4.36 -2.67
N ARG A 179 0.02 -4.95 -2.32
CA ARG A 179 -1.27 -4.28 -2.48
C ARG A 179 -1.35 -3.00 -1.63
N PRO A 180 -1.80 -1.87 -2.19
CA PRO A 180 -2.20 -0.71 -1.39
C PRO A 180 -3.29 -1.16 -0.41
N ARG A 181 -3.11 -0.86 0.88
CA ARG A 181 -4.13 -1.10 1.90
C ARG A 181 -5.15 0.03 1.93
#